data_AF-A0A1F5P9E1-F1
#
_entry.id   AF-A0A1F5P9E1-F1
#
_cell.length_a   1.000
_cell.length_b   1.000
_cell.length_c   1.000
_cell.angle_alpha   90.00
_cell.angle_beta   90.00
_cell.angle_gamma   90.00
#
_symmetry.space_group_name_H-M   'P 1'
#
loop_
_entity.id
_entity.type
_entity.pdbx_description
1 polymer ?
#
loop_
_entity_poly.entity_id
_entity_poly.type
_entity_poly.pdbx_seq_one_letter_code
_entity_poly.pdbx_strand_id
1 'polypeptide(L)'
;MDMQTFLFGPYPLRLEIWDNIFFYDAAGAVILGIILVALLFLKTMNPVSRKLVRRFRNLCLTYGLIGLLWTVFRYEGAAYLEWRFWSVVLALVATIWLIKLVIYWVRDYSKEIAGFHNQQTKQKYLK
;
A
#
# COMPACT_ATOMS: atom_id res chain seq x y z
N MET A 1 29.55 -13.50 -6.22
CA MET A 1 29.27 -12.66 -5.04
C MET A 1 28.61 -13.54 -4.00
N ASP A 2 29.14 -13.59 -2.79
CA ASP A 2 28.52 -14.33 -1.69
C ASP A 2 27.24 -13.64 -1.23
N MET A 3 26.23 -14.43 -0.84
CA MET A 3 24.92 -13.92 -0.45
C MET A 3 24.99 -13.00 0.78
N GLN A 4 25.97 -13.22 1.66
CA GLN A 4 26.20 -12.38 2.83
C GLN A 4 26.75 -10.98 2.46
N THR A 5 27.71 -10.90 1.53
CA THR A 5 28.22 -9.61 1.03
C THR A 5 27.21 -8.89 0.16
N PHE A 6 26.33 -9.62 -0.54
CA PHE A 6 25.25 -9.02 -1.31
C PHE A 6 24.16 -8.39 -0.42
N LEU A 7 23.88 -8.98 0.75
CA LEU A 7 22.82 -8.51 1.66
C LEU A 7 23.29 -7.48 2.69
N PHE A 8 24.53 -7.59 3.16
CA PHE A 8 25.09 -6.78 4.26
C PHE A 8 26.31 -5.93 3.87
N GLY A 9 26.75 -5.97 2.61
CA GLY A 9 27.87 -5.15 2.14
C GLY A 9 27.51 -3.67 1.99
N PRO A 10 28.50 -2.76 2.09
CA PRO A 10 28.28 -1.34 1.83
C PRO A 10 27.80 -1.15 0.39
N TYR A 11 26.71 -0.39 0.23
CA TYR A 11 26.14 -0.19 -1.07
C TYR A 11 27.03 0.70 -1.93
N PRO A 12 27.24 0.39 -3.22
CA PRO A 12 27.85 1.36 -4.12
C PRO A 12 26.98 2.62 -4.18
N LEU A 13 27.61 3.80 -4.14
CA LEU A 13 26.98 5.13 -4.30
C LEU A 13 26.20 5.30 -5.62
N ARG A 14 26.27 4.33 -6.54
CA ARG A 14 25.58 4.33 -7.83
C ARG A 14 24.24 3.61 -7.66
N LEU A 15 23.14 4.32 -7.93
CA LEU A 15 21.79 3.75 -7.99
C LEU A 15 21.78 2.55 -8.95
N GLU A 16 21.59 1.36 -8.39
CA GLU A 16 21.42 0.15 -9.18
C GLU A 16 19.99 0.07 -9.71
N ILE A 17 19.78 -0.75 -10.74
CA ILE A 17 18.47 -0.97 -11.39
C ILE A 17 17.38 -1.30 -10.36
N TRP A 18 17.74 -2.06 -9.33
CA TRP A 18 16.84 -2.47 -8.24
C TRP A 18 16.34 -1.31 -7.38
N ASP A 19 17.15 -0.28 -7.18
CA ASP A 19 16.78 0.89 -6.37
C ASP A 19 15.79 1.77 -7.11
N ASN A 20 15.98 1.90 -8.41
CA ASN A 20 15.02 2.60 -9.27
C ASN A 20 13.67 1.88 -9.29
N ILE A 21 13.66 0.54 -9.41
CA ILE A 21 12.42 -0.25 -9.35
C ILE A 21 11.69 -0.01 -8.03
N PHE A 22 12.41 -0.06 -6.90
CA PHE A 22 11.81 0.19 -5.59
C PHE A 22 11.29 1.63 -5.43
N PHE A 23 12.03 2.61 -5.94
CA PHE A 23 11.60 4.00 -5.93
C PHE A 23 10.32 4.21 -6.75
N TYR A 24 10.24 3.64 -7.96
CA TYR A 24 9.03 3.72 -8.78
C TYR A 24 7.84 2.98 -8.15
N ASP A 25 8.06 1.84 -7.49
CA ASP A 25 7.03 1.13 -6.74
C ASP A 25 6.49 1.98 -5.58
N ALA A 26 7.39 2.53 -4.75
CA ALA A 26 7.02 3.39 -3.63
C ALA A 26 6.30 4.67 -4.09
N ALA A 27 6.83 5.33 -5.13
CA ALA A 27 6.20 6.52 -5.72
C ALA A 27 4.82 6.18 -6.33
N GLY A 28 4.71 5.05 -7.03
CA GLY A 28 3.46 4.54 -7.58
C GLY A 28 2.42 4.27 -6.49
N ALA A 29 2.83 3.67 -5.37
CA ALA A 29 1.97 3.45 -4.21
C ALA A 29 1.47 4.77 -3.59
N VAL A 30 2.31 5.80 -3.49
CA VAL A 30 1.88 7.13 -3.02
C VAL A 30 0.86 7.74 -3.97
N ILE A 31 1.13 7.71 -5.28
CA ILE A 31 0.23 8.26 -6.31
C ILE A 31 -1.13 7.55 -6.24
N LEU A 32 -1.14 6.21 -6.15
CA LEU A 32 -2.36 5.43 -5.94
C LEU A 32 -3.09 5.85 -4.66
N GLY A 33 -2.35 6.04 -3.56
CA GLY A 33 -2.90 6.56 -2.31
C GLY A 33 -3.61 7.90 -2.48
N ILE A 34 -3.01 8.84 -3.20
CA ILE A 34 -3.58 10.17 -3.50
C ILE A 34 -4.83 10.05 -4.39
N ILE A 35 -4.81 9.20 -5.42
CA ILE A 35 -5.98 8.95 -6.26
C ILE A 35 -7.14 8.40 -5.41
N LEU A 36 -6.85 7.48 -4.49
CA LEU A 36 -7.85 6.94 -3.56
C LEU A 36 -8.38 8.01 -2.59
N VAL A 37 -7.57 9.00 -2.19
CA VAL A 37 -8.07 10.18 -1.45
C VAL A 37 -9.06 10.96 -2.31
N ALA A 38 -8.71 11.27 -3.55
CA ALA A 38 -9.58 12.01 -4.46
C ALA A 38 -10.91 11.28 -4.68
N LEU A 39 -10.88 9.95 -4.84
CA LEU A 39 -12.08 9.12 -4.94
C LEU A 39 -12.96 9.16 -3.68
N LEU A 40 -12.39 9.26 -2.48
CA LEU A 40 -13.15 9.42 -1.23
C LEU A 40 -13.82 10.79 -1.09
N PHE A 41 -13.25 11.82 -1.72
CA PHE A 41 -13.83 13.16 -1.75
C PHE A 41 -15.01 13.26 -2.72
N LEU A 42 -15.07 12.37 -3.73
CA LEU A 42 -16.24 12.24 -4.59
C LEU A 42 -17.41 11.65 -3.79
N LYS A 43 -18.43 12.49 -3.54
CA LYS A 43 -19.56 12.25 -2.63
C LYS A 43 -20.51 11.11 -3.06
N THR A 44 -20.24 10.46 -4.19
CA THR A 44 -21.09 9.44 -4.83
C THR A 44 -20.81 8.01 -4.37
N MET A 45 -19.83 7.79 -3.49
CA MET A 45 -19.50 6.44 -3.03
C MET A 45 -20.46 5.90 -1.96
N ASN A 46 -20.93 4.67 -2.16
CA ASN A 46 -21.63 3.88 -1.15
C ASN A 46 -20.78 3.76 0.14
N PRO A 47 -21.39 3.75 1.33
CA PRO A 47 -20.66 3.69 2.60
C PRO A 47 -19.80 2.41 2.74
N VAL A 48 -20.21 1.31 2.09
CA VAL A 48 -19.43 0.06 2.00
C VAL A 48 -18.14 0.27 1.20
N SER A 49 -18.25 0.82 -0.02
CA SER A 49 -17.10 1.15 -0.86
C SER A 49 -16.18 2.19 -0.20
N ARG A 50 -16.75 3.15 0.54
CA ARG A 50 -16.00 4.17 1.28
C ARG A 50 -15.12 3.57 2.39
N LYS A 51 -15.59 2.54 3.10
CA LYS A 51 -14.76 1.80 4.08
C LYS A 51 -13.57 1.11 3.42
N LEU A 52 -13.82 0.45 2.28
CA LEU A 52 -12.79 -0.24 1.52
C LEU A 52 -11.71 0.73 1.03
N VAL A 53 -12.11 1.83 0.38
CA VAL A 53 -11.19 2.85 -0.14
C VAL A 53 -10.42 3.55 0.98
N ARG A 54 -11.04 3.77 2.15
CA ARG A 54 -10.33 4.32 3.32
C ARG A 54 -9.22 3.40 3.85
N ARG A 55 -9.45 2.08 3.87
CA ARG A 55 -8.42 1.09 4.23
C ARG A 55 -7.31 1.05 3.18
N PHE A 56 -7.68 1.01 1.91
CA PHE A 56 -6.75 1.05 0.77
C PHE A 56 -5.86 2.29 0.79
N ARG A 57 -6.45 3.46 1.00
CA ARG A 57 -5.74 4.73 1.12
C ARG A 57 -4.72 4.69 2.24
N ASN A 58 -5.12 4.27 3.44
CA ASN A 58 -4.19 4.24 4.57
C ASN A 58 -3.00 3.34 4.26
N LEU A 59 -3.22 2.18 3.64
CA LEU A 59 -2.14 1.25 3.28
C LEU A 59 -1.20 1.82 2.24
N CYS A 60 -1.74 2.33 1.12
CA CYS A 60 -0.93 2.95 0.07
C CYS A 60 -0.13 4.14 0.59
N LEU A 61 -0.74 4.99 1.43
CA LEU A 61 -0.05 6.15 2.00
C LEU A 61 1.01 5.72 3.02
N THR A 62 0.74 4.78 3.94
CA THR A 62 1.75 4.36 4.92
C THR A 62 2.91 3.64 4.25
N TYR A 63 2.63 2.72 3.32
CA TYR A 63 3.69 2.00 2.60
C TYR A 63 4.50 2.94 1.72
N GLY A 64 3.82 3.79 0.93
CA GLY A 64 4.48 4.73 0.04
C GLY A 64 5.29 5.80 0.78
N LEU A 65 4.78 6.35 1.90
CA LEU A 65 5.53 7.30 2.73
C LEU A 65 6.72 6.64 3.40
N ILE A 66 6.56 5.44 3.98
CA ILE A 66 7.67 4.72 4.63
C ILE A 66 8.72 4.32 3.58
N GLY A 67 8.29 3.89 2.39
CA GLY A 67 9.17 3.57 1.27
C GLY A 67 9.97 4.79 0.79
N LEU A 68 9.31 5.94 0.60
CA LEU A 68 10.00 7.19 0.26
C LEU A 68 10.95 7.66 1.36
N LEU A 69 10.50 7.62 2.63
CA LEU A 69 11.32 7.99 3.77
C LEU A 69 12.59 7.13 3.84
N TRP A 70 12.46 5.82 3.59
CA TRP A 70 13.60 4.92 3.50
C TRP A 70 14.56 5.29 2.36
N THR A 71 14.04 5.66 1.18
CA THR A 71 14.90 6.12 0.07
C THR A 71 15.67 7.40 0.40
N VAL A 72 15.09 8.31 1.20
CA VAL A 72 15.79 9.53 1.67
C VAL A 72 16.90 9.18 2.66
N PHE A 73 16.62 8.34 3.66
CA PHE A 73 17.66 7.89 4.61
C PHE A 73 18.80 7.15 3.92
N ARG A 74 18.50 6.47 2.81
CA ARG A 74 19.49 5.83 1.98
C ARG A 74 20.34 6.82 1.20
N TYR A 75 19.75 7.92 0.71
CA TYR A 75 20.50 9.00 0.07
C TYR A 75 21.45 9.69 1.06
N GLU A 76 21.07 9.81 2.33
CA GLU A 76 21.90 10.40 3.38
C GLU A 76 23.05 9.50 3.88
N GLY A 77 23.16 8.27 3.39
CA GLY A 77 24.31 7.43 3.72
C GLY A 77 24.28 6.82 5.13
N ALA A 78 23.08 6.62 5.70
CA ALA A 78 22.94 6.11 7.07
C ALA A 78 23.39 4.63 7.14
N ALA A 79 24.59 4.39 7.66
CA ALA A 79 25.30 3.10 7.67
C ALA A 79 24.50 1.85 8.11
N TYR A 80 23.45 2.00 8.93
CA TYR A 80 22.59 0.90 9.39
C TYR A 80 21.28 0.73 8.60
N LEU A 81 20.86 1.74 7.82
CA LEU A 81 19.59 1.72 7.07
C LEU A 81 19.75 1.37 5.59
N GLU A 82 20.97 1.38 5.08
CA GLU A 82 21.26 1.08 3.66
C GLU A 82 21.09 -0.38 3.26
N TRP A 83 20.93 -1.29 4.22
CA TRP A 83 20.87 -2.72 3.93
C TRP A 83 19.66 -3.06 3.04
N ARG A 84 19.90 -3.91 2.01
CA ARG A 84 18.88 -4.53 1.15
C ARG A 84 17.77 -5.24 1.94
N PHE A 85 18.07 -5.60 3.19
CA PHE A 85 17.12 -6.20 4.10
C PHE A 85 15.83 -5.39 4.23
N TRP A 86 15.93 -4.05 4.34
CA TRP A 86 14.77 -3.21 4.57
C TRP A 86 13.83 -3.12 3.37
N SER A 87 14.35 -3.08 2.14
CA SER A 87 13.51 -3.10 0.94
C SER A 87 12.76 -4.43 0.79
N VAL A 88 13.40 -5.55 1.12
CA VAL A 88 12.76 -6.87 1.11
C VAL A 88 11.68 -6.97 2.20
N VAL A 89 11.96 -6.48 3.41
CA VAL A 89 10.97 -6.46 4.51
C VAL A 89 9.77 -5.60 4.14
N LEU A 90 9.99 -4.40 3.58
CA LEU A 90 8.91 -3.52 3.14
C LEU A 90 8.07 -4.17 2.03
N ALA A 91 8.72 -4.81 1.05
CA ALA A 91 8.03 -5.52 -0.03
C ALA A 91 7.19 -6.71 0.50
N LEU A 92 7.71 -7.47 1.47
CA LEU A 92 6.98 -8.58 2.09
C LEU A 92 5.78 -8.09 2.89
N VAL A 93 5.94 -7.02 3.67
CA VAL A 93 4.84 -6.39 4.42
C VAL A 93 3.76 -5.94 3.45
N ALA A 94 4.12 -5.19 2.40
CA ALA A 94 3.18 -4.77 1.37
C ALA A 94 2.43 -5.94 0.75
N THR A 95 3.13 -7.02 0.42
CA THR A 95 2.54 -8.23 -0.19
C THR A 95 1.52 -8.88 0.74
N ILE A 96 1.85 -9.11 2.01
CA ILE A 96 0.94 -9.71 3.00
C ILE A 96 -0.32 -8.85 3.16
N TRP A 97 -0.17 -7.53 3.19
CA TRP A 97 -1.28 -6.60 3.31
C TRP A 97 -2.16 -6.58 2.06
N LEU A 98 -1.55 -6.64 0.87
CA LEU A 98 -2.27 -6.72 -0.41
C LEU A 98 -3.11 -8.01 -0.46
N ILE A 99 -2.55 -9.14 -0.02
CA ILE A 99 -3.28 -10.42 0.08
C ILE A 99 -4.48 -10.30 1.03
N LYS A 100 -4.30 -9.77 2.24
CA LYS A 100 -5.41 -9.58 3.20
C LYS A 100 -6.52 -8.73 2.62
N LEU A 101 -6.15 -7.72 1.85
CA LEU A 101 -7.08 -6.80 1.25
C LEU A 101 -7.83 -7.44 0.06
N VAL A 102 -7.17 -8.24 -0.77
CA VAL A 102 -7.84 -9.03 -1.82
C VAL A 102 -8.81 -10.03 -1.21
N ILE A 103 -8.43 -10.69 -0.11
CA ILE A 103 -9.32 -11.61 0.61
C ILE A 103 -10.56 -10.86 1.12
N TYR A 104 -10.40 -9.67 1.70
CA TYR A 104 -11.52 -8.84 2.15
C TYR A 104 -12.42 -8.41 0.98
N TRP A 105 -11.82 -8.03 -0.14
CA TRP A 105 -12.57 -7.63 -1.33
C TRP A 105 -13.37 -8.78 -1.93
N VAL A 106 -12.82 -9.99 -2.00
CA VAL A 106 -13.55 -11.15 -2.54
C VAL A 106 -14.61 -11.66 -1.56
N ARG A 107 -14.31 -11.68 -0.25
CA ARG A 107 -15.11 -12.41 0.74
C ARG A 107 -16.12 -11.55 1.49
N ASP A 108 -15.74 -10.32 1.86
CA ASP A 108 -16.58 -9.44 2.68
C ASP A 108 -17.32 -8.39 1.85
N TYR A 109 -16.76 -7.93 0.73
CA TYR A 109 -17.41 -6.92 -0.12
C TYR A 109 -18.76 -7.40 -0.67
N SER A 110 -18.85 -8.62 -1.21
CA SER A 110 -20.11 -9.19 -1.72
C SER A 110 -21.15 -9.36 -0.60
N LYS A 111 -20.72 -9.71 0.61
CA LYS A 111 -21.63 -9.88 1.76
C LYS A 111 -22.14 -8.54 2.28
N GLU A 112 -21.27 -7.53 2.39
CA GLU A 112 -21.67 -6.19 2.83
C GLU A 112 -22.59 -5.51 1.80
N ILE A 113 -22.37 -5.69 0.49
CA ILE A 113 -23.27 -5.18 -0.55
C ILE A 113 -24.65 -5.83 -0.47
N ALA A 114 -24.73 -7.16 -0.35
CA ALA A 114 -26.01 -7.87 -0.23
C ALA A 114 -26.80 -7.43 1.01
N GLY A 115 -26.11 -7.21 2.14
CA GLY A 115 -26.72 -6.66 3.35
C GLY A 115 -27.22 -5.23 3.18
N PHE A 116 -26.48 -4.39 2.47
CA PHE A 116 -26.86 -2.99 2.21
C PHE A 116 -28.10 -2.89 1.32
N HIS A 117 -28.19 -3.75 0.28
CA HIS A 117 -29.35 -3.80 -0.61
C HIS A 117 -30.63 -4.21 0.13
N ASN A 118 -30.52 -5.18 1.05
CA ASN A 118 -31.62 -5.61 1.91
C ASN A 118 -32.07 -4.54 2.92
N GLN A 119 -31.16 -3.67 3.37
CA GLN A 119 -31.51 -2.53 4.24
C GLN A 119 -32.23 -1.44 3.44
N GLN A 120 -31.80 -1.15 2.21
CA GLN A 120 -32.46 -0.18 1.34
C GLN A 120 -33.86 -0.61 0.92
N THR A 121 -34.07 -1.89 0.59
CA THR A 121 -35.43 -2.41 0.31
C THR A 121 -36.31 -2.29 1.55
N LYS A 122 -35.85 -2.73 2.73
CA LYS A 122 -36.65 -2.59 3.98
C LYS A 122 -37.03 -1.14 4.29
N GLN A 123 -36.10 -0.19 4.13
CA GLN A 123 -36.41 1.24 4.32
C GLN A 123 -37.39 1.80 3.29
N LYS A 124 -37.43 1.24 2.08
CA LYS A 124 -38.40 1.63 1.04
C LYS A 124 -39.82 1.12 1.32
N TYR A 125 -39.97 0.00 2.04
CA TYR A 125 -41.27 -0.58 2.41
C TYR A 125 -41.79 -0.15 3.79
N LEU A 126 -40.94 0.43 4.63
CA LEU A 126 -41.30 0.95 5.97
C LEU A 126 -41.65 2.45 5.97
N LYS A 127 -41.66 3.08 4.79
CA LYS A 127 -41.97 4.49 4.60
C LYS A 127 -43.31 4.63 3.89
#